data_AF-N0ATG7-F1
#
_entry.id   AF-N0ATG7-F1
#
_cell.length_a   1.000
_cell.length_b   1.000
_cell.length_c   1.000
_cell.angle_alpha   90.00
_cell.angle_beta   90.00
_cell.angle_gamma   90.00
#
_symmetry.space_group_name_H-M   'P 1'
#
loop_
_entity.id
_entity.type
_entity.pdbx_description
1 polymer ?
#
loop_
_entity_poly.entity_id
_entity_poly.type
_entity_poly.pdbx_seq_one_letter_code
_entity_poly.pdbx_strand_id
1 'polypeptide(L)'
;MIKVKVGLQPIVSKINLPTVLKTTILPGDSIERLFIATQVGEIFYIGNSNLRTFLDIRPRILKLGVSGGGYDERGLLGLAFHPEFYYNGLFYLHYSVAGTQGPGALTEHINPNPCDTKTLNQRWINRETQYDHIDTVEEWILQSNGQPQKKRTLLNLRRPFLNHNGVNSLNFSPETGKLVLTTGDGGSGYDPFNLSQDNLEIAGKIIEIDVDKDTYINNPPIVTRFNELPTIIQETLTVMAKGVRNIPGISFQRFYNQYIKYAGNVGQDLVESIFSFVHYKPIPVTQLIHASYMNSESDIEGFINFGWRGWEGAFPASVIRGCTNSPTLDEKTIAYYNEAISLSGSRLQPLTSYFHKDQRPEKFGGTAITGVQAYIGNRIPGLTGSVVFTDLARKESQPLVRGALAYTIARPNGKQNDFSVIQTEYDFGQQSAYFVNLGTNLNQTKLYLGVYASMKVTDFNQGTVFEIVP
;
A
#
# COMPACT_ATOMS: atom_id res chain seq x y z
N MET A 1 19.90 -18.23 -4.85
CA MET A 1 18.50 -18.24 -5.31
C MET A 1 18.48 -18.69 -6.77
N ILE A 2 17.37 -19.27 -7.22
CA ILE A 2 17.26 -19.93 -8.52
C ILE A 2 16.81 -18.89 -9.56
N LYS A 3 17.31 -18.97 -10.80
CA LYS A 3 16.76 -18.15 -11.89
C LYS A 3 15.35 -18.68 -12.21
N VAL A 4 14.34 -17.83 -12.04
CA VAL A 4 12.94 -18.17 -12.31
C VAL A 4 12.48 -17.46 -13.57
N LYS A 5 11.85 -18.21 -14.46
CA LYS A 5 11.19 -17.72 -15.67
C LYS A 5 9.70 -18.02 -15.56
N VAL A 6 8.86 -17.10 -16.03
CA VAL A 6 7.39 -17.23 -16.00
C VAL A 6 6.80 -16.64 -17.27
N GLY A 7 5.70 -17.21 -17.76
CA GLY A 7 4.84 -16.60 -18.77
C GLY A 7 3.85 -15.60 -18.16
N LEU A 8 3.38 -14.64 -18.96
CA LEU A 8 2.23 -13.81 -18.61
C LEU A 8 1.07 -14.12 -19.55
N GLN A 9 -0.02 -14.67 -19.02
CA GLN A 9 -1.23 -14.99 -19.77
C GLN A 9 -2.28 -13.88 -19.59
N PRO A 10 -2.64 -13.11 -20.64
CA PRO A 10 -3.67 -12.07 -20.52
C PRO A 10 -5.02 -12.68 -20.13
N ILE A 11 -5.65 -12.11 -19.10
CA ILE A 11 -7.02 -12.46 -18.67
C ILE A 11 -8.02 -11.46 -19.23
N VAL A 12 -7.70 -10.17 -19.11
CA VAL A 12 -8.52 -9.06 -19.60
C VAL A 12 -7.62 -7.88 -19.97
N SER A 13 -8.01 -7.15 -21.01
CA SER A 13 -7.34 -5.94 -21.48
C SER A 13 -8.34 -4.81 -21.69
N LYS A 14 -7.84 -3.61 -22.00
CA LYS A 14 -8.64 -2.41 -22.25
C LYS A 14 -9.48 -1.96 -21.04
N ILE A 15 -8.90 -2.08 -19.85
CA ILE A 15 -9.48 -1.57 -18.60
C ILE A 15 -8.72 -0.35 -18.10
N ASN A 16 -9.35 0.47 -17.26
CA ASN A 16 -8.65 1.53 -16.53
C ASN A 16 -7.63 0.95 -15.54
N LEU A 17 -6.75 1.82 -15.00
CA LEU A 17 -5.62 1.42 -14.16
C LEU A 17 -6.08 0.48 -13.01
N PRO A 18 -5.66 -0.80 -13.01
CA PRO A 18 -6.06 -1.74 -11.95
C PRO A 18 -5.30 -1.41 -10.66
N THR A 19 -6.02 -1.11 -9.59
CA THR A 19 -5.45 -0.82 -8.27
C THR A 19 -5.53 -2.03 -7.34
N VAL A 20 -6.57 -2.87 -7.46
CA VAL A 20 -6.73 -4.05 -6.61
C VAL A 20 -7.12 -5.28 -7.41
N LEU A 21 -6.44 -6.39 -7.15
CA LEU A 21 -6.75 -7.72 -7.68
C LEU A 21 -7.03 -8.66 -6.49
N LYS A 22 -8.28 -9.12 -6.37
CA LYS A 22 -8.73 -10.02 -5.30
C LYS A 22 -9.54 -11.15 -5.88
N THR A 23 -9.67 -12.23 -5.13
CA THR A 23 -10.57 -13.32 -5.47
C THR A 23 -11.57 -13.56 -4.34
N THR A 24 -12.75 -14.02 -4.71
CA THR A 24 -13.75 -14.51 -3.76
C THR A 24 -14.77 -15.39 -4.47
N ILE A 25 -15.63 -16.05 -3.71
CA ILE A 25 -16.78 -16.79 -4.22
C ILE A 25 -18.02 -15.93 -3.96
N LEU A 26 -18.81 -15.68 -5.02
CA LEU A 26 -20.06 -14.94 -4.90
C LEU A 26 -21.09 -15.74 -4.06
N PRO A 27 -21.96 -15.09 -3.28
CA PRO A 27 -23.06 -15.76 -2.59
C PRO A 27 -23.89 -16.65 -3.54
N GLY A 28 -24.06 -17.92 -3.15
CA GLY A 28 -24.77 -18.92 -3.94
C GLY A 28 -24.02 -19.48 -5.16
N ASP A 29 -22.76 -19.08 -5.36
CA ASP A 29 -21.88 -19.59 -6.42
C ASP A 29 -20.96 -20.70 -5.88
N SER A 30 -20.35 -21.47 -6.77
CA SER A 30 -19.35 -22.51 -6.42
C SER A 30 -17.97 -22.23 -7.00
N ILE A 31 -17.83 -21.14 -7.75
CA ILE A 31 -16.62 -20.80 -8.50
C ILE A 31 -15.96 -19.58 -7.87
N GLU A 32 -14.66 -19.71 -7.57
CA GLU A 32 -13.79 -18.58 -7.22
C GLU A 32 -13.62 -17.66 -8.43
N ARG A 33 -13.87 -16.36 -8.26
CA ARG A 33 -13.80 -15.36 -9.33
C ARG A 33 -12.75 -14.31 -9.01
N LEU A 34 -12.03 -13.85 -10.05
CA LEU A 34 -11.12 -12.72 -9.97
C LEU A 34 -11.90 -11.41 -10.08
N PHE A 35 -11.74 -10.54 -9.09
CA PHE A 35 -12.25 -9.17 -9.02
C PHE A 35 -11.12 -8.18 -9.27
N ILE A 36 -11.45 -7.15 -10.04
CA ILE A 36 -10.52 -6.12 -10.51
C ILE A 36 -11.12 -4.77 -10.17
N ALA A 37 -10.55 -4.07 -9.19
CA ALA A 37 -10.87 -2.68 -8.92
C ALA A 37 -9.94 -1.78 -9.74
N THR A 38 -10.51 -0.76 -10.37
CA THR A 38 -9.77 0.25 -11.13
C THR A 38 -9.75 1.58 -10.37
N GLN A 39 -8.69 2.36 -10.57
CA GLN A 39 -8.47 3.62 -9.86
C GLN A 39 -9.64 4.60 -9.99
N VAL A 40 -10.29 4.62 -11.16
CA VAL A 40 -11.41 5.52 -11.45
C VAL A 40 -12.70 5.15 -10.72
N GLY A 41 -12.82 3.94 -10.16
CA GLY A 41 -13.99 3.53 -9.39
C GLY A 41 -14.85 2.42 -10.01
N GLU A 42 -14.38 1.75 -11.07
CA GLU A 42 -15.07 0.58 -11.63
C GLU A 42 -14.51 -0.69 -10.99
N ILE A 43 -15.40 -1.58 -10.57
CA ILE A 43 -15.07 -2.91 -10.04
C ILE A 43 -15.69 -3.94 -10.96
N PHE A 44 -14.84 -4.78 -11.53
CA PHE A 44 -15.24 -5.89 -12.40
C PHE A 44 -14.97 -7.23 -11.75
N TYR A 45 -15.57 -8.28 -12.29
CA TYR A 45 -15.18 -9.65 -12.03
C TYR A 45 -15.22 -10.51 -13.29
N ILE A 46 -14.40 -11.56 -13.33
CA ILE A 46 -14.38 -12.52 -14.45
C ILE A 46 -15.41 -13.61 -14.20
N GLY A 47 -16.49 -13.59 -14.99
CA GLY A 47 -17.61 -14.52 -14.92
C GLY A 47 -17.76 -15.35 -16.19
N ASN A 48 -17.53 -16.67 -16.13
CA ASN A 48 -17.65 -17.59 -17.28
C ASN A 48 -16.87 -17.07 -18.50
N SER A 49 -15.60 -16.72 -18.28
CA SER A 49 -14.69 -16.12 -19.27
C SER A 49 -15.08 -14.74 -19.81
N ASN A 50 -16.10 -14.07 -19.24
CA ASN A 50 -16.50 -12.73 -19.62
C ASN A 50 -16.26 -11.73 -18.48
N LEU A 51 -15.85 -10.51 -18.80
CA LEU A 51 -15.78 -9.41 -17.85
C LEU A 51 -17.21 -8.94 -17.51
N ARG A 52 -17.54 -8.86 -16.22
CA ARG A 52 -18.82 -8.34 -15.73
C ARG A 52 -18.58 -7.23 -14.73
N THR A 53 -19.42 -6.19 -14.77
CA THR A 53 -19.40 -5.12 -13.78
C THR A 53 -20.01 -5.62 -12.48
N PHE A 54 -19.24 -5.53 -11.38
CA PHE A 54 -19.73 -5.77 -10.03
C PHE A 54 -20.34 -4.49 -9.45
N LEU A 55 -19.61 -3.38 -9.55
CA LEU A 55 -19.98 -2.09 -8.98
C LEU A 55 -19.30 -0.96 -9.76
N ASP A 56 -20.02 0.16 -9.95
CA ASP A 56 -19.47 1.39 -10.49
C ASP A 56 -19.71 2.53 -9.49
N ILE A 57 -18.63 3.02 -8.88
CA ILE A 57 -18.64 4.15 -7.97
C ILE A 57 -17.92 5.38 -8.55
N ARG A 58 -17.68 5.45 -9.87
CA ARG A 58 -17.04 6.62 -10.50
C ARG A 58 -17.64 7.97 -10.05
N PRO A 59 -18.98 8.13 -9.88
CA PRO A 59 -19.55 9.39 -9.39
C PRO A 59 -19.15 9.75 -7.94
N ARG A 60 -18.68 8.78 -7.15
CA ARG A 60 -18.21 8.96 -5.77
C ARG A 60 -16.70 9.17 -5.69
N ILE A 61 -15.96 8.96 -6.77
CA ILE A 61 -14.51 9.15 -6.83
C ILE A 61 -14.19 10.60 -7.19
N LEU A 62 -13.22 11.17 -6.46
CA LEU A 62 -12.65 12.48 -6.78
C LEU A 62 -12.13 12.52 -8.22
N LYS A 63 -12.29 13.67 -8.90
CA LYS A 63 -11.83 13.82 -10.29
C LYS A 63 -10.31 13.69 -10.37
N LEU A 64 -9.84 12.63 -11.03
CA LEU A 64 -8.41 12.28 -11.09
C LEU A 64 -7.67 13.00 -12.22
N GLY A 65 -6.36 13.16 -12.05
CA GLY A 65 -5.44 13.63 -13.10
C GLY A 65 -5.61 15.11 -13.46
N VAL A 66 -6.23 15.89 -12.57
CA VAL A 66 -6.45 17.33 -12.75
C VAL A 66 -5.17 18.14 -12.54
N SER A 67 -4.20 17.58 -11.80
CA SER A 67 -2.92 18.22 -11.48
C SER A 67 -1.76 17.62 -12.30
N GLY A 68 -0.78 18.47 -12.64
CA GLY A 68 0.62 18.08 -12.92
C GLY A 68 0.86 16.87 -13.83
N GLY A 69 0.47 16.95 -15.11
CA GLY A 69 0.90 15.96 -16.12
C GLY A 69 0.11 14.65 -16.15
N GLY A 70 -0.92 14.49 -15.31
CA GLY A 70 -1.89 13.40 -15.34
C GLY A 70 -1.64 12.25 -14.37
N TYR A 71 -0.55 12.27 -13.59
CA TYR A 71 -0.33 11.32 -12.50
C TYR A 71 -1.20 11.64 -11.29
N ASP A 72 -1.71 10.62 -10.60
CA ASP A 72 -2.54 10.78 -9.40
C ASP A 72 -2.50 9.48 -8.58
N GLU A 73 -2.41 9.57 -7.25
CA GLU A 73 -2.50 8.43 -6.33
C GLU A 73 -3.83 8.38 -5.57
N ARG A 74 -4.76 9.29 -5.88
CA ARG A 74 -6.13 9.24 -5.38
C ARG A 74 -6.96 8.28 -6.22
N GLY A 75 -8.16 7.97 -5.73
CA GLY A 75 -9.12 7.14 -6.45
C GLY A 75 -9.64 6.00 -5.60
N LEU A 76 -9.97 4.87 -6.21
CA LEU A 76 -10.30 3.63 -5.52
C LEU A 76 -9.02 2.85 -5.19
N LEU A 77 -8.70 2.78 -3.90
CA LEU A 77 -7.39 2.34 -3.39
C LEU A 77 -7.45 0.97 -2.70
N GLY A 78 -8.61 0.58 -2.17
CA GLY A 78 -8.77 -0.67 -1.44
C GLY A 78 -10.10 -1.38 -1.73
N LEU A 79 -10.03 -2.70 -1.78
CA LEU A 79 -11.16 -3.62 -1.84
C LEU A 79 -10.83 -4.86 -1.00
N ALA A 80 -11.70 -5.19 -0.06
CA ALA A 80 -11.62 -6.44 0.71
C ALA A 80 -13.00 -7.08 0.82
N PHE A 81 -13.08 -8.39 0.62
CA PHE A 81 -14.27 -9.17 0.91
C PHE A 81 -14.20 -9.68 2.34
N HIS A 82 -15.32 -9.66 3.05
CA HIS A 82 -15.43 -10.28 4.37
C HIS A 82 -15.06 -11.77 4.29
N PRO A 83 -14.43 -12.39 5.30
CA PRO A 83 -14.10 -13.82 5.28
C PRO A 83 -15.33 -14.70 5.00
N GLU A 84 -16.47 -14.33 5.57
CA GLU A 84 -17.78 -14.94 5.34
C GLU A 84 -18.59 -14.30 4.18
N PHE A 85 -17.94 -13.64 3.21
CA PHE A 85 -18.62 -12.95 2.10
C PHE A 85 -19.62 -13.83 1.35
N TYR A 86 -19.31 -15.12 1.19
CA TYR A 86 -20.22 -16.09 0.59
C TYR A 86 -21.58 -16.16 1.31
N TYR A 87 -21.60 -15.98 2.63
CA TYR A 87 -22.81 -16.06 3.44
C TYR A 87 -23.44 -14.69 3.72
N ASN A 88 -22.62 -13.66 3.98
CA ASN A 88 -23.12 -12.35 4.44
C ASN A 88 -23.11 -11.26 3.37
N GLY A 89 -22.46 -11.48 2.23
CA GLY A 89 -22.35 -10.50 1.15
C GLY A 89 -21.56 -9.23 1.50
N LEU A 90 -20.86 -9.18 2.65
CA LEU A 90 -20.17 -7.98 3.11
C LEU A 90 -18.80 -7.78 2.43
N PHE A 91 -18.55 -6.57 1.95
CA PHE A 91 -17.26 -6.16 1.39
C PHE A 91 -16.98 -4.70 1.73
N TYR A 92 -15.73 -4.28 1.56
CA TYR A 92 -15.24 -3.01 2.06
C TYR A 92 -14.45 -2.29 0.99
N LEU A 93 -14.64 -0.97 0.90
CA LEU A 93 -13.97 -0.10 -0.06
C LEU A 93 -13.19 0.99 0.67
N HIS A 94 -12.04 1.37 0.11
CA HIS A 94 -11.27 2.55 0.53
C HIS A 94 -11.03 3.43 -0.69
N TYR A 95 -11.50 4.69 -0.66
CA TYR A 95 -11.38 5.58 -1.81
C TYR A 95 -11.40 7.08 -1.47
N SER A 96 -10.87 7.89 -2.38
CA SER A 96 -10.87 9.37 -2.30
C SER A 96 -12.19 9.97 -2.78
N VAL A 97 -12.86 10.75 -1.92
CA VAL A 97 -14.27 11.14 -2.07
C VAL A 97 -14.47 12.30 -3.06
N ALA A 98 -15.48 12.17 -3.92
CA ALA A 98 -15.87 13.22 -4.85
C ALA A 98 -16.25 14.53 -4.13
N GLY A 99 -15.81 15.66 -4.68
CA GLY A 99 -16.15 16.99 -4.15
C GLY A 99 -15.37 17.41 -2.91
N THR A 100 -14.42 16.62 -2.43
CA THR A 100 -13.64 16.96 -1.23
C THR A 100 -12.26 17.54 -1.53
N GLN A 101 -11.96 17.88 -2.79
CA GLN A 101 -10.70 18.50 -3.17
C GLN A 101 -10.51 19.83 -2.42
N GLY A 102 -9.42 19.93 -1.66
CA GLY A 102 -8.96 21.15 -1.03
C GLY A 102 -7.70 21.71 -1.71
N PRO A 103 -7.14 22.79 -1.16
CA PRO A 103 -5.98 23.49 -1.74
C PRO A 103 -4.63 22.78 -1.52
N GLY A 104 -4.59 21.68 -0.76
CA GLY A 104 -3.36 21.03 -0.30
C GLY A 104 -2.85 21.62 1.02
N ALA A 105 -2.01 20.87 1.73
CA ALA A 105 -1.46 21.30 3.03
C ALA A 105 -0.29 22.29 2.91
N LEU A 106 0.45 22.26 1.79
CA LEU A 106 1.56 23.18 1.49
C LEU A 106 1.48 23.60 0.03
N THR A 107 1.87 24.86 -0.24
CA THR A 107 1.94 25.43 -1.59
C THR A 107 3.26 25.12 -2.30
N GLU A 108 4.31 24.79 -1.55
CA GLU A 108 5.66 24.53 -2.07
C GLU A 108 6.23 23.22 -1.55
N HIS A 109 7.08 22.59 -2.35
CA HIS A 109 7.85 21.42 -1.93
C HIS A 109 8.90 21.83 -0.89
N ILE A 110 8.84 21.22 0.28
CA ILE A 110 9.83 21.42 1.34
C ILE A 110 10.85 20.30 1.28
N ASN A 111 12.11 20.67 1.02
CA ASN A 111 13.24 19.77 1.18
C ASN A 111 13.84 19.94 2.57
N PRO A 112 14.07 18.85 3.33
CA PRO A 112 14.76 18.91 4.60
C PRO A 112 16.14 19.55 4.47
N ASN A 113 16.44 20.49 5.34
CA ASN A 113 17.74 21.13 5.46
C ASN A 113 18.19 21.07 6.93
N PRO A 114 19.23 20.28 7.25
CA PRO A 114 19.79 20.19 8.61
C PRO A 114 20.18 21.53 9.22
N CYS A 115 20.52 22.51 8.39
CA CYS A 115 20.91 23.86 8.82
C CYS A 115 19.73 24.83 8.94
N ASP A 116 18.51 24.43 8.56
CA ASP A 116 17.28 25.22 8.72
C ASP A 116 16.23 24.43 9.48
N THR A 117 16.13 24.70 10.78
CA THR A 117 15.20 24.02 11.70
C THR A 117 13.73 24.17 11.30
N LYS A 118 13.38 25.20 10.52
CA LYS A 118 12.01 25.36 10.01
C LYS A 118 11.65 24.24 9.03
N THR A 119 12.60 23.72 8.27
CA THR A 119 12.33 22.65 7.29
C THR A 119 12.16 21.27 7.93
N LEU A 120 12.61 21.09 9.18
CA LEU A 120 12.65 19.79 9.86
C LEU A 120 11.47 19.55 10.82
N ASN A 121 10.85 20.64 11.31
CA ASN A 121 9.83 20.62 12.36
C ASN A 121 8.51 21.24 11.89
N GLN A 122 8.15 21.06 10.62
CA GLN A 122 6.87 21.52 10.11
C GLN A 122 5.73 20.80 10.81
N ARG A 123 4.63 21.53 11.05
CA ARG A 123 3.42 20.97 11.68
C ARG A 123 2.21 21.33 10.86
N TRP A 124 1.33 20.36 10.68
CA TRP A 124 0.06 20.56 9.98
C TRP A 124 -1.00 21.16 10.91
N ILE A 125 -0.88 22.45 11.20
CA ILE A 125 -1.73 23.14 12.19
C ILE A 125 -3.08 23.58 11.62
N ASN A 126 -3.13 23.92 10.33
CA ASN A 126 -4.29 24.44 9.61
C ASN A 126 -5.07 23.35 8.87
N ARG A 127 -5.05 22.11 9.41
CA ARG A 127 -5.57 20.89 8.77
C ARG A 127 -7.05 20.96 8.38
N GLU A 128 -7.88 21.74 9.07
CA GLU A 128 -9.29 21.89 8.71
C GLU A 128 -9.52 22.65 7.38
N THR A 129 -8.55 23.47 6.95
CA THR A 129 -8.70 24.35 5.78
C THR A 129 -7.62 24.14 4.71
N GLN A 130 -6.47 23.55 5.08
CA GLN A 130 -5.36 23.28 4.19
C GLN A 130 -5.14 21.76 4.14
N TYR A 131 -5.88 21.10 3.27
CA TYR A 131 -5.79 19.66 3.02
C TYR A 131 -6.04 19.39 1.54
N ASP A 132 -5.64 18.23 1.05
CA ASP A 132 -5.82 17.88 -0.37
C ASP A 132 -7.18 17.21 -0.61
N HIS A 133 -7.52 16.17 0.15
CA HIS A 133 -8.79 15.45 -0.03
C HIS A 133 -9.20 14.69 1.24
N ILE A 134 -10.36 14.04 1.15
CA ILE A 134 -10.86 13.10 2.16
C ILE A 134 -10.87 11.71 1.52
N ASP A 135 -10.21 10.76 2.17
CA ASP A 135 -10.39 9.34 1.92
C ASP A 135 -11.49 8.79 2.83
N THR A 136 -12.22 7.78 2.38
CA THR A 136 -13.26 7.11 3.17
C THR A 136 -13.06 5.60 3.14
N VAL A 137 -13.33 4.94 4.27
CA VAL A 137 -13.43 3.48 4.37
C VAL A 137 -14.89 3.13 4.61
N GLU A 138 -15.48 2.33 3.75
CA GLU A 138 -16.91 2.02 3.76
C GLU A 138 -17.17 0.52 3.81
N GLU A 139 -18.22 0.14 4.55
CA GLU A 139 -18.81 -1.20 4.55
C GLU A 139 -19.97 -1.23 3.55
N TRP A 140 -19.97 -2.23 2.69
CA TRP A 140 -20.96 -2.48 1.65
C TRP A 140 -21.50 -3.90 1.76
N ILE A 141 -22.68 -4.12 1.21
CA ILE A 141 -23.36 -5.41 1.18
C ILE A 141 -23.83 -5.73 -0.23
N LEU A 142 -23.57 -6.95 -0.71
CA LEU A 142 -24.22 -7.51 -1.88
C LEU A 142 -25.59 -8.06 -1.48
N GLN A 143 -26.65 -7.39 -1.93
CA GLN A 143 -28.03 -7.78 -1.64
C GLN A 143 -28.41 -9.07 -2.41
N SER A 144 -29.47 -9.74 -1.98
CA SER A 144 -29.98 -10.97 -2.62
C SER A 144 -30.45 -10.77 -4.07
N ASN A 145 -30.78 -9.53 -4.45
CA ASN A 145 -31.07 -9.13 -5.84
C ASN A 145 -29.82 -8.93 -6.71
N GLY A 146 -28.63 -9.20 -6.17
CA GLY A 146 -27.35 -9.06 -6.85
C GLY A 146 -26.82 -7.63 -6.95
N GLN A 147 -27.44 -6.64 -6.28
CA GLN A 147 -26.99 -5.25 -6.29
C GLN A 147 -26.17 -4.92 -5.05
N PRO A 148 -24.93 -4.40 -5.21
CA PRO A 148 -24.17 -3.90 -4.08
C PRO A 148 -24.72 -2.56 -3.56
N GLN A 149 -24.80 -2.43 -2.24
CA GLN A 149 -25.28 -1.23 -1.57
C GLN A 149 -24.36 -0.84 -0.40
N LYS A 150 -24.09 0.45 -0.25
CA LYS A 150 -23.37 0.99 0.91
C LYS A 150 -24.21 0.75 2.17
N LYS A 151 -23.59 0.17 3.21
CA LYS A 151 -24.21 -0.06 4.52
C LYS A 151 -23.86 1.03 5.52
N ARG A 152 -22.56 1.34 5.70
CA ARG A 152 -22.08 2.42 6.59
C ARG A 152 -20.69 2.90 6.20
N THR A 153 -20.29 4.07 6.69
CA THR A 153 -18.89 4.53 6.67
C THR A 153 -18.21 4.13 7.98
N LEU A 154 -17.01 3.56 7.88
CA LEU A 154 -16.19 3.18 9.03
C LEU A 154 -15.23 4.31 9.45
N LEU A 155 -14.61 4.99 8.48
CA LEU A 155 -13.66 6.09 8.72
C LEU A 155 -13.73 7.13 7.60
N ASN A 156 -13.53 8.40 7.95
CA ASN A 156 -13.29 9.50 7.02
C ASN A 156 -11.97 10.18 7.39
N LEU A 157 -10.99 10.10 6.50
CA LEU A 157 -9.60 10.48 6.76
C LEU A 157 -9.23 11.68 5.91
N ARG A 158 -8.85 12.79 6.55
CA ARG A 158 -8.35 13.95 5.84
C ARG A 158 -6.88 13.77 5.48
N ARG A 159 -6.54 14.00 4.21
CA ARG A 159 -5.20 13.76 3.65
C ARG A 159 -4.52 15.10 3.29
N PRO A 160 -3.26 15.31 3.70
CA PRO A 160 -2.60 16.61 3.49
C PRO A 160 -2.15 16.82 2.04
N PHE A 161 -1.79 15.75 1.34
CA PHE A 161 -1.32 15.78 -0.05
C PHE A 161 -2.03 14.73 -0.91
N LEU A 162 -1.89 14.86 -2.23
CA LEU A 162 -2.53 13.95 -3.20
C LEU A 162 -1.88 12.57 -3.29
N ASN A 163 -0.69 12.38 -2.71
CA ASN A 163 0.12 11.17 -2.82
C ASN A 163 0.34 10.46 -1.47
N HIS A 164 0.92 9.27 -1.55
CA HIS A 164 1.16 8.32 -0.48
C HIS A 164 -0.11 7.84 0.25
N ASN A 165 -1.18 7.59 -0.52
CA ASN A 165 -2.45 7.07 0.01
C ASN A 165 -2.47 5.56 0.20
N GLY A 166 -1.44 4.87 -0.29
CA GLY A 166 -1.40 3.41 -0.36
C GLY A 166 -2.31 2.86 -1.46
N VAL A 167 -2.07 1.62 -1.83
CA VAL A 167 -2.86 0.86 -2.81
C VAL A 167 -3.05 -0.56 -2.30
N ASN A 168 -4.11 -1.26 -2.73
CA ASN A 168 -4.50 -2.54 -2.16
C ASN A 168 -4.61 -2.46 -0.62
N SER A 169 -5.18 -1.34 -0.16
CA SER A 169 -5.06 -0.87 1.23
C SER A 169 -5.92 -1.62 2.24
N LEU A 170 -6.80 -2.51 1.77
CA LEU A 170 -7.73 -3.28 2.60
C LEU A 170 -7.47 -4.78 2.44
N ASN A 171 -7.34 -5.48 3.56
CA ASN A 171 -7.24 -6.94 3.63
C ASN A 171 -7.94 -7.43 4.89
N PHE A 172 -8.44 -8.66 4.91
CA PHE A 172 -8.79 -9.30 6.19
C PHE A 172 -7.60 -10.05 6.72
N SER A 173 -7.32 -9.88 8.02
CA SER A 173 -6.32 -10.67 8.71
C SER A 173 -6.85 -12.10 8.88
N PRO A 174 -6.22 -13.12 8.30
CA PRO A 174 -6.60 -14.51 8.55
C PRO A 174 -6.20 -15.00 9.96
N GLU A 175 -5.46 -14.18 10.71
CA GLU A 175 -5.06 -14.45 12.09
C GLU A 175 -6.10 -13.94 13.10
N THR A 176 -6.65 -12.74 12.87
CA THR A 176 -7.56 -12.07 13.82
C THR A 176 -9.01 -11.99 13.34
N GLY A 177 -9.26 -12.24 12.05
CA GLY A 177 -10.58 -12.05 11.42
C GLY A 177 -10.97 -10.57 11.21
N LYS A 178 -10.11 -9.63 11.59
CA LYS A 178 -10.39 -8.18 11.49
C LYS A 178 -10.04 -7.61 10.13
N LEU A 179 -10.72 -6.52 9.75
CA LEU A 179 -10.36 -5.73 8.58
C LEU A 179 -9.07 -4.96 8.87
N VAL A 180 -8.11 -5.02 7.95
CA VAL A 180 -6.83 -4.32 8.05
C VAL A 180 -6.80 -3.19 7.03
N LEU A 181 -6.57 -1.98 7.51
CA LEU A 181 -6.32 -0.77 6.72
C LEU A 181 -4.83 -0.43 6.77
N THR A 182 -4.20 -0.26 5.61
CA THR A 182 -2.84 0.27 5.50
C THR A 182 -2.88 1.70 4.98
N THR A 183 -2.24 2.63 5.67
CA THR A 183 -2.15 4.04 5.26
C THR A 183 -0.69 4.45 5.05
N GLY A 184 -0.42 5.26 4.02
CA GLY A 184 0.85 5.97 3.91
C GLY A 184 0.88 7.23 4.76
N ASP A 185 2.04 7.88 4.81
CA ASP A 185 2.38 9.03 5.67
C ASP A 185 1.57 10.30 5.39
N GLY A 186 0.81 10.35 4.30
CA GLY A 186 -0.01 11.51 3.92
C GLY A 186 0.53 12.26 2.71
N GLY A 187 1.75 11.94 2.25
CA GLY A 187 2.33 12.44 1.02
C GLY A 187 3.43 13.49 1.22
N SER A 188 3.83 14.10 0.10
CA SER A 188 5.07 14.87 -0.03
C SER A 188 6.34 14.06 0.23
N GLY A 189 7.49 14.59 -0.17
CA GLY A 189 8.77 14.02 0.19
C GLY A 189 9.07 14.17 1.68
N TYR A 190 9.74 13.18 2.26
CA TYR A 190 10.32 13.20 3.62
C TYR A 190 9.35 13.36 4.80
N ASP A 191 8.03 13.14 4.61
CA ASP A 191 7.00 13.28 5.66
C ASP A 191 7.17 14.60 6.45
N PRO A 192 6.85 15.75 5.82
CA PRO A 192 7.21 17.06 6.37
C PRO A 192 6.61 17.29 7.76
N PHE A 193 5.46 16.67 8.05
CA PHE A 193 4.75 16.80 9.32
C PHE A 193 5.05 15.67 10.31
N ASN A 194 5.90 14.70 9.95
CA ASN A 194 6.26 13.53 10.76
C ASN A 194 5.04 12.70 11.20
N LEU A 195 4.01 12.62 10.36
CA LEU A 195 2.75 11.94 10.70
C LEU A 195 2.95 10.43 10.88
N SER A 196 3.91 9.84 10.16
CA SER A 196 4.16 8.41 10.20
C SER A 196 4.65 7.94 11.58
N GLN A 197 5.46 8.75 12.27
CA GLN A 197 5.99 8.44 13.60
C GLN A 197 5.12 8.91 14.76
N ASP A 198 4.27 9.91 14.56
CA ASP A 198 3.32 10.35 15.59
C ASP A 198 2.31 9.23 15.89
N ASN A 199 2.19 8.86 17.17
CA ASN A 199 1.32 7.77 17.62
C ASN A 199 -0.17 8.12 17.55
N LEU A 200 -0.54 9.41 17.54
CA LEU A 200 -1.92 9.85 17.46
C LEU A 200 -2.41 10.03 16.03
N GLU A 201 -1.51 10.20 15.06
CA GLU A 201 -1.86 10.37 13.65
C GLU A 201 -2.23 9.02 13.01
N ILE A 202 -3.31 9.03 12.21
CA ILE A 202 -3.80 7.84 11.50
C ILE A 202 -2.92 7.52 10.28
N ALA A 203 -2.23 8.52 9.73
CA ALA A 203 -1.32 8.36 8.60
C ALA A 203 -0.06 7.56 8.98
N GLY A 204 0.45 6.80 8.02
CA GLY A 204 1.66 5.98 8.16
C GLY A 204 1.50 4.78 9.10
N LYS A 205 0.29 4.19 9.16
CA LYS A 205 -0.06 3.09 10.07
C LYS A 205 -0.60 1.86 9.34
N ILE A 206 -0.47 0.70 9.98
CA ILE A 206 -1.25 -0.51 9.67
C ILE A 206 -2.22 -0.70 10.84
N ILE A 207 -3.52 -0.69 10.56
CA ILE A 207 -4.59 -0.60 11.56
C ILE A 207 -5.54 -1.78 11.36
N GLU A 208 -5.84 -2.52 12.43
CA GLU A 208 -6.96 -3.45 12.48
C GLU A 208 -8.23 -2.72 12.93
N ILE A 209 -9.33 -3.01 12.24
CA ILE A 209 -10.68 -2.50 12.48
C ILE A 209 -11.57 -3.71 12.79
N ASP A 210 -12.11 -3.75 14.00
CA ASP A 210 -13.12 -4.70 14.42
C ASP A 210 -14.49 -4.28 13.86
N VAL A 211 -14.88 -4.88 12.74
CA VAL A 211 -16.10 -4.55 12.00
C VAL A 211 -17.35 -5.20 12.59
N ASP A 212 -17.20 -6.19 13.47
CA ASP A 212 -18.33 -6.88 14.10
C ASP A 212 -18.88 -6.08 15.29
N LYS A 213 -18.11 -5.11 15.80
CA LYS A 213 -18.60 -4.16 16.81
C LYS A 213 -19.58 -3.17 16.17
N ASP A 214 -20.77 -3.08 16.78
CA ASP A 214 -21.73 -2.02 16.45
C ASP A 214 -21.30 -0.71 17.10
N THR A 215 -21.09 0.31 16.28
CA THR A 215 -20.71 1.65 16.71
C THR A 215 -21.90 2.58 16.84
N TYR A 216 -23.09 2.19 16.36
CA TYR A 216 -24.29 3.03 16.20
C TYR A 216 -24.05 4.33 15.40
N ILE A 217 -22.89 4.47 14.75
CA ILE A 217 -22.48 5.65 13.97
C ILE A 217 -22.27 5.22 12.52
N ASN A 218 -23.20 5.63 11.66
CA ASN A 218 -23.15 5.29 10.23
C ASN A 218 -22.27 6.24 9.40
N ASN A 219 -22.00 7.45 9.91
CA ASN A 219 -21.15 8.44 9.27
C ASN A 219 -20.28 9.15 10.33
N PRO A 220 -19.05 8.66 10.58
CA PRO A 220 -18.15 9.25 11.54
C PRO A 220 -17.62 10.62 11.09
N PRO A 221 -17.11 11.45 12.02
CA PRO A 221 -16.47 12.71 11.68
C PRO A 221 -15.26 12.49 10.76
N ILE A 222 -14.91 13.54 10.01
CA ILE A 222 -13.67 13.59 9.24
C ILE A 222 -12.54 13.91 10.23
N VAL A 223 -11.52 13.08 10.26
CA VAL A 223 -10.42 13.17 11.24
C VAL A 223 -9.06 13.04 10.57
N THR A 224 -8.01 13.47 11.26
CA THR A 224 -6.62 13.08 10.95
C THR A 224 -6.01 12.25 12.08
N ARG A 225 -6.50 12.44 13.32
CA ARG A 225 -5.99 11.80 14.53
C ARG A 225 -7.00 10.88 15.19
N PHE A 226 -6.48 9.90 15.91
CA PHE A 226 -7.30 8.94 16.65
C PHE A 226 -8.14 9.58 17.76
N ASN A 227 -7.62 10.61 18.44
CA ASN A 227 -8.34 11.29 19.54
C ASN A 227 -9.48 12.19 19.06
N GLU A 228 -9.62 12.40 17.75
CA GLU A 228 -10.74 13.13 17.13
C GLU A 228 -11.93 12.19 16.85
N LEU A 229 -11.73 10.88 16.93
CA LEU A 229 -12.78 9.89 16.75
C LEU A 229 -13.66 9.78 18.00
N PRO A 230 -14.97 9.47 17.87
CA PRO A 230 -15.80 9.05 19.00
C PRO A 230 -15.23 7.80 19.70
N THR A 231 -15.35 7.72 21.02
CA THR A 231 -14.79 6.61 21.83
C THR A 231 -15.21 5.23 21.33
N ILE A 232 -16.48 5.06 20.94
CA ILE A 232 -16.97 3.78 20.43
C ILE A 232 -16.25 3.32 19.15
N ILE A 233 -15.76 4.24 18.34
CA ILE A 233 -14.93 3.94 17.16
C ILE A 233 -13.48 3.72 17.57
N GLN A 234 -12.95 4.50 18.52
CA GLN A 234 -11.60 4.24 19.05
C GLN A 234 -11.45 2.81 19.58
N GLU A 235 -12.50 2.26 20.20
CA GLU A 235 -12.56 0.89 20.73
C GLU A 235 -12.59 -0.22 19.67
N THR A 236 -12.85 0.11 18.39
CA THR A 236 -12.76 -0.85 17.28
C THR A 236 -11.37 -0.92 16.66
N LEU A 237 -10.49 0.04 16.97
CA LEU A 237 -9.22 0.23 16.28
C LEU A 237 -8.03 -0.28 17.10
N THR A 238 -7.13 -1.00 16.45
CA THR A 238 -5.87 -1.46 17.03
C THR A 238 -4.73 -1.23 16.02
N VAL A 239 -3.66 -0.57 16.42
CA VAL A 239 -2.52 -0.28 15.54
C VAL A 239 -1.55 -1.46 15.58
N MET A 240 -1.33 -2.09 14.42
CA MET A 240 -0.40 -3.20 14.25
C MET A 240 1.04 -2.72 14.04
N ALA A 241 1.22 -1.67 13.24
CA ALA A 241 2.53 -1.11 12.91
C ALA A 241 2.45 0.39 12.62
N LYS A 242 3.58 1.09 12.76
CA LYS A 242 3.79 2.48 12.31
C LYS A 242 5.08 2.64 11.49
N GLY A 243 5.35 3.86 11.02
CA GLY A 243 6.55 4.17 10.25
C GLY A 243 6.43 3.80 8.76
N VAL A 244 5.21 3.80 8.23
CA VAL A 244 4.94 3.56 6.80
C VAL A 244 5.07 4.87 6.01
N ARG A 245 5.72 4.84 4.84
CA ARG A 245 5.79 5.95 3.89
C ARG A 245 4.68 5.84 2.85
N ASN A 246 4.76 4.86 1.96
CA ASN A 246 3.72 4.51 1.00
C ASN A 246 3.73 2.99 0.80
N ILE A 247 2.56 2.34 0.84
CA ILE A 247 2.46 0.89 1.04
C ILE A 247 1.54 0.23 -0.01
N PRO A 248 1.99 -0.82 -0.72
CA PRO A 248 1.16 -1.57 -1.67
C PRO A 248 0.33 -2.68 -0.98
N GLY A 249 -0.22 -2.36 0.19
CA GLY A 249 -0.98 -3.28 1.03
C GLY A 249 -0.12 -4.23 1.87
N ILE A 250 -0.79 -5.19 2.50
CA ILE A 250 -0.20 -6.21 3.37
C ILE A 250 -0.61 -7.60 2.87
N SER A 251 0.32 -8.55 2.90
CA SER A 251 0.09 -9.96 2.54
C SER A 251 0.34 -10.87 3.75
N PHE A 252 -0.46 -11.92 3.88
CA PHE A 252 -0.34 -12.92 4.94
C PHE A 252 0.05 -14.26 4.34
N GLN A 253 1.04 -14.94 4.89
CA GLN A 253 1.40 -16.29 4.50
C GLN A 253 1.23 -17.22 5.69
N ARG A 254 0.45 -18.29 5.51
CA ARG A 254 0.35 -19.33 6.53
C ARG A 254 1.67 -20.10 6.61
N PHE A 255 2.22 -20.20 7.82
CA PHE A 255 3.42 -20.98 8.13
C PHE A 255 3.15 -21.79 9.39
N TYR A 256 2.92 -23.11 9.21
CA TYR A 256 2.40 -23.99 10.27
C TYR A 256 1.13 -23.42 10.93
N ASN A 257 1.22 -23.06 12.21
CA ASN A 257 0.12 -22.56 13.03
C ASN A 257 0.16 -21.02 13.20
N GLN A 258 0.97 -20.33 12.41
CA GLN A 258 1.16 -18.88 12.48
C GLN A 258 1.05 -18.24 11.09
N TYR A 259 1.01 -16.91 11.06
CA TYR A 259 1.03 -16.13 9.83
C TYR A 259 2.23 -15.18 9.79
N ILE A 260 3.00 -15.26 8.72
CA ILE A 260 4.01 -14.26 8.37
C ILE A 260 3.31 -13.11 7.64
N LYS A 261 3.49 -11.89 8.13
CA LYS A 261 3.00 -10.68 7.47
C LYS A 261 4.11 -10.13 6.59
N TYR A 262 3.77 -9.70 5.38
CA TYR A 262 4.68 -9.02 4.46
C TYR A 262 4.10 -7.66 4.09
N ALA A 263 4.93 -6.62 4.20
CA ALA A 263 4.54 -5.25 3.87
C ALA A 263 5.64 -4.60 3.03
N GLY A 264 5.28 -4.09 1.86
CA GLY A 264 6.16 -3.22 1.07
C GLY A 264 6.16 -1.80 1.64
N ASN A 265 7.26 -1.08 1.49
CA ASN A 265 7.31 0.34 1.79
C ASN A 265 8.14 1.04 0.71
N VAL A 266 7.52 1.99 0.01
CA VAL A 266 8.16 2.74 -1.07
C VAL A 266 9.18 3.69 -0.50
N GLY A 267 10.38 3.70 -1.06
CA GLY A 267 11.47 4.60 -0.68
C GLY A 267 11.28 6.04 -1.12
N GLN A 268 12.18 6.90 -0.68
CA GLN A 268 12.26 8.29 -1.14
C GLN A 268 13.22 8.39 -2.33
N ASP A 269 14.52 8.16 -2.11
CA ASP A 269 15.56 8.40 -3.12
C ASP A 269 16.57 7.25 -3.27
N LEU A 270 16.64 6.32 -2.31
CA LEU A 270 17.67 5.28 -2.27
C LEU A 270 17.10 3.87 -2.33
N VAL A 271 16.05 3.57 -1.58
CA VAL A 271 15.74 2.18 -1.19
C VAL A 271 14.24 1.90 -1.18
N GLU A 272 13.86 0.90 -1.96
CA GLU A 272 12.59 0.20 -1.78
C GLU A 272 12.77 -0.97 -0.81
N SER A 273 11.78 -1.26 0.04
CA SER A 273 11.92 -2.30 1.06
C SER A 273 10.68 -3.15 1.26
N ILE A 274 10.91 -4.41 1.63
CA ILE A 274 9.88 -5.34 2.08
C ILE A 274 10.21 -5.72 3.50
N PHE A 275 9.24 -5.60 4.39
CA PHE A 275 9.32 -5.99 5.79
C PHE A 275 8.58 -7.30 6.00
N SER A 276 9.03 -8.09 6.96
CA SER A 276 8.30 -9.27 7.41
C SER A 276 8.32 -9.41 8.92
N PHE A 277 7.20 -9.81 9.50
CA PHE A 277 7.10 -10.07 10.94
C PHE A 277 6.06 -11.16 11.23
N VAL A 278 6.28 -11.87 12.33
CA VAL A 278 5.38 -12.92 12.84
C VAL A 278 4.85 -12.53 14.20
N HIS A 279 5.77 -12.20 15.11
CA HIS A 279 5.49 -11.72 16.45
C HIS A 279 5.37 -10.20 16.44
N TYR A 280 4.29 -9.70 17.04
CA TYR A 280 4.00 -8.28 17.18
C TYR A 280 3.04 -8.08 18.35
N LYS A 281 3.12 -6.91 18.97
CA LYS A 281 2.21 -6.44 20.01
C LYS A 281 1.39 -5.27 19.46
N PRO A 282 0.19 -5.52 18.92
CA PRO A 282 -0.64 -4.44 18.41
C PRO A 282 -1.20 -3.62 19.58
N ILE A 283 -1.31 -2.30 19.42
CA ILE A 283 -1.70 -1.39 20.50
C ILE A 283 -3.12 -0.87 20.24
N PRO A 284 -4.09 -1.12 21.15
CA PRO A 284 -5.42 -0.53 21.05
C PRO A 284 -5.35 1.00 20.99
N VAL A 285 -6.15 1.61 20.13
CA VAL A 285 -6.14 3.07 19.96
C VAL A 285 -6.47 3.82 21.25
N THR A 286 -7.37 3.29 22.07
CA THR A 286 -7.69 3.83 23.40
C THR A 286 -6.47 3.91 24.32
N GLN A 287 -5.54 2.94 24.23
CA GLN A 287 -4.29 2.96 24.99
C GLN A 287 -3.31 4.02 24.48
N LEU A 288 -3.20 4.20 23.15
CA LEU A 288 -2.36 5.25 22.55
C LEU A 288 -2.83 6.64 22.99
N ILE A 289 -4.15 6.86 22.98
CA ILE A 289 -4.77 8.11 23.42
C ILE A 289 -4.50 8.34 24.91
N HIS A 290 -4.76 7.34 25.76
CA HIS A 290 -4.49 7.44 27.19
C HIS A 290 -3.02 7.75 27.49
N ALA A 291 -2.08 7.05 26.85
CA ALA A 291 -0.65 7.29 27.00
C ALA A 291 -0.24 8.73 26.61
N SER A 292 -0.86 9.27 25.56
CA SER A 292 -0.62 10.65 25.12
C SER A 292 -1.07 11.70 26.16
N TYR A 293 -2.18 11.46 26.86
CA TYR A 293 -2.66 12.37 27.92
C TYR A 293 -1.79 12.30 29.19
N MET A 294 -1.26 11.13 29.49
CA MET A 294 -0.40 10.90 30.65
C MET A 294 1.06 11.32 30.43
N ASN A 295 1.43 11.75 29.21
CA ASN A 295 2.83 11.96 28.79
C ASN A 295 3.73 10.76 29.13
N SER A 296 3.17 9.54 29.11
CA SER A 296 3.90 8.32 29.41
C SER A 296 4.32 7.64 28.12
N GLU A 297 5.58 7.19 28.03
CA GLU A 297 5.96 6.23 27.00
C GLU A 297 5.22 4.92 27.29
N SER A 298 4.23 4.58 26.46
CA SER A 298 3.63 3.25 26.47
C SER A 298 4.76 2.23 26.30
N ASP A 299 4.75 1.10 27.02
CA ASP A 299 5.77 0.06 26.82
C ASP A 299 5.66 -0.56 25.41
N ILE A 300 6.50 -0.06 24.50
CA ILE A 300 6.48 -0.29 23.03
C ILE A 300 7.17 -1.61 22.65
N GLU A 301 7.65 -2.40 23.63
CA GLU A 301 8.32 -3.66 23.32
C GLU A 301 7.40 -4.58 22.48
N GLY A 302 7.90 -4.99 21.31
CA GLY A 302 7.16 -5.82 20.36
C GLY A 302 6.20 -5.07 19.43
N PHE A 303 6.00 -3.76 19.57
CA PHE A 303 5.23 -2.96 18.60
C PHE A 303 6.07 -2.69 17.34
N ILE A 304 5.49 -2.92 16.17
CA ILE A 304 6.22 -2.85 14.91
C ILE A 304 6.38 -1.40 14.46
N ASN A 305 7.63 -1.00 14.20
CA ASN A 305 7.96 0.29 13.60
C ASN A 305 8.91 0.09 12.41
N PHE A 306 8.52 0.50 11.22
CA PHE A 306 9.36 0.40 10.02
C PHE A 306 10.40 1.52 9.91
N GLY A 307 10.28 2.59 10.71
CA GLY A 307 11.31 3.60 10.90
C GLY A 307 11.24 4.86 10.03
N TRP A 308 10.30 4.96 9.08
CA TRP A 308 10.07 6.20 8.32
C TRP A 308 9.53 7.31 9.24
N ARG A 309 10.01 8.56 9.27
CA ARG A 309 10.87 9.27 8.29
C ARG A 309 12.39 9.12 8.46
N GLY A 310 12.85 8.64 9.62
CA GLY A 310 14.29 8.60 9.96
C GLY A 310 15.09 7.58 9.16
N TRP A 311 14.41 6.52 8.71
CA TRP A 311 14.99 5.41 7.97
C TRP A 311 14.25 5.16 6.67
N GLU A 312 15.02 4.96 5.61
CA GLU A 312 14.60 4.50 4.30
C GLU A 312 15.09 3.06 4.11
N GLY A 313 14.29 2.10 4.58
CA GLY A 313 14.65 0.69 4.57
C GLY A 313 15.84 0.36 5.48
N ALA A 314 16.96 -0.03 4.88
CA ALA A 314 18.18 -0.36 5.60
C ALA A 314 19.06 0.86 5.93
N PHE A 315 18.83 2.00 5.28
CA PHE A 315 19.68 3.19 5.41
C PHE A 315 18.93 4.34 6.10
N PRO A 316 19.63 5.25 6.79
CA PRO A 316 19.02 6.52 7.21
C PRO A 316 18.48 7.26 5.99
N ALA A 317 17.36 7.97 6.16
CA ALA A 317 16.83 8.80 5.08
C ALA A 317 17.85 9.88 4.69
N SER A 318 18.06 10.06 3.38
CA SER A 318 19.04 11.01 2.84
C SER A 318 18.42 11.94 1.83
N VAL A 319 18.93 13.16 1.75
CA VAL A 319 18.67 14.08 0.65
C VAL A 319 19.78 13.91 -0.38
N ILE A 320 19.41 13.60 -1.62
CA ILE A 320 20.37 13.40 -2.72
C ILE A 320 20.37 14.62 -3.65
N ARG A 321 21.57 15.09 -4.01
CA ARG A 321 21.77 16.17 -5.00
C ARG A 321 22.85 15.76 -6.00
N GLY A 322 22.76 16.21 -7.24
CA GLY A 322 23.84 16.03 -8.21
C GLY A 322 25.05 16.89 -7.86
N CYS A 323 26.26 16.34 -7.96
CA CYS A 323 27.48 17.11 -7.77
C CYS A 323 27.68 18.09 -8.92
N THR A 324 27.76 19.40 -8.64
CA THR A 324 27.91 20.46 -9.65
C THR A 324 29.12 20.29 -10.56
N ASN A 325 30.24 19.79 -10.00
CA ASN A 325 31.50 19.59 -10.73
C ASN A 325 31.68 18.17 -11.29
N SER A 326 30.77 17.25 -10.98
CA SER A 326 30.86 15.84 -11.37
C SER A 326 29.47 15.28 -11.67
N PRO A 327 28.96 15.41 -12.91
CA PRO A 327 27.59 15.02 -13.27
C PRO A 327 27.25 13.54 -13.04
N THR A 328 28.27 12.69 -12.92
CA THR A 328 28.13 11.24 -12.67
C THR A 328 28.09 10.88 -11.19
N LEU A 329 28.30 11.83 -10.29
CA LEU A 329 28.32 11.63 -8.84
C LEU A 329 27.16 12.36 -8.17
N ASP A 330 26.67 11.77 -7.08
CA ASP A 330 25.69 12.39 -6.22
C ASP A 330 26.31 12.76 -4.86
N GLU A 331 25.96 13.94 -4.36
CA GLU A 331 26.08 14.32 -2.96
C GLU A 331 24.91 13.73 -2.18
N LYS A 332 25.19 13.08 -1.04
CA LYS A 332 24.18 12.51 -0.16
C LYS A 332 24.29 13.13 1.22
N THR A 333 23.29 13.92 1.60
CA THR A 333 23.21 14.53 2.93
C THR A 333 22.27 13.72 3.80
N ILE A 334 22.77 13.14 4.89
CA ILE A 334 21.94 12.45 5.88
C ILE A 334 21.52 13.47 6.93
N ALA A 335 20.22 13.77 6.97
CA ALA A 335 19.63 14.52 8.07
C ALA A 335 19.36 13.56 9.22
N TYR A 336 20.11 13.66 10.31
CA TYR A 336 19.84 12.85 11.51
C TYR A 336 18.68 13.45 12.29
N TYR A 337 17.48 12.95 12.00
CA TYR A 337 16.34 13.15 12.87
C TYR A 337 16.54 12.42 14.21
N ASN A 338 15.94 12.90 15.29
CA ASN A 338 15.98 12.22 16.60
C ASN A 338 15.46 10.77 16.50
N GLU A 339 14.50 10.54 15.61
CA GLU A 339 13.94 9.24 15.25
C GLU A 339 14.98 8.30 14.64
N ALA A 340 15.93 8.81 13.85
CA ALA A 340 16.98 7.97 13.27
C ALA A 340 17.85 7.33 14.36
N ILE A 341 18.18 8.11 15.39
CA ILE A 341 18.98 7.66 16.54
C ILE A 341 18.16 6.76 17.46
N SER A 342 16.99 7.22 17.90
CA SER A 342 16.12 6.49 18.85
C SER A 342 15.61 5.16 18.31
N LEU A 343 15.40 5.05 17.00
CA LEU A 343 14.91 3.81 16.37
C LEU A 343 16.02 2.88 15.87
N SER A 344 17.28 3.28 15.99
CA SER A 344 18.42 2.52 15.43
C SER A 344 18.47 1.06 15.89
N GLY A 345 18.12 0.80 17.16
CA GLY A 345 18.12 -0.54 17.77
C GLY A 345 16.73 -1.19 17.90
N SER A 346 15.64 -0.46 17.68
CA SER A 346 14.28 -0.93 17.99
C SER A 346 13.36 -1.07 16.77
N ARG A 347 13.71 -0.46 15.63
CA ARG A 347 12.93 -0.61 14.39
C ARG A 347 13.02 -2.02 13.84
N LEU A 348 11.97 -2.43 13.13
CA LEU A 348 12.01 -3.64 12.33
C LEU A 348 12.98 -3.42 11.16
N GLN A 349 13.92 -4.36 10.99
CA GLN A 349 14.78 -4.37 9.81
C GLN A 349 14.01 -4.98 8.61
N PRO A 350 14.23 -4.48 7.39
CA PRO A 350 13.57 -5.03 6.21
C PRO A 350 13.99 -6.48 5.99
N LEU A 351 13.07 -7.31 5.52
CA LEU A 351 13.37 -8.64 4.99
C LEU A 351 14.30 -8.53 3.79
N THR A 352 14.01 -7.61 2.87
CA THR A 352 14.87 -7.30 1.73
C THR A 352 14.77 -5.82 1.39
N SER A 353 15.86 -5.29 0.88
CA SER A 353 15.96 -3.93 0.36
C SER A 353 16.58 -3.98 -1.03
N TYR A 354 16.08 -3.17 -1.94
CA TYR A 354 16.66 -3.02 -3.27
C TYR A 354 16.78 -1.55 -3.64
N PHE A 355 17.81 -1.23 -4.40
CA PHE A 355 18.30 0.14 -4.53
C PHE A 355 17.83 0.79 -5.81
N HIS A 356 17.61 2.10 -5.75
CA HIS A 356 17.32 2.92 -6.94
C HIS A 356 18.49 2.94 -7.93
N LYS A 357 19.72 2.77 -7.44
CA LYS A 357 20.93 2.54 -8.24
C LYS A 357 21.60 1.26 -7.76
N ASP A 358 21.38 0.15 -8.46
CA ASP A 358 21.97 -1.15 -8.14
C ASP A 358 22.82 -1.63 -9.32
N GLN A 359 24.14 -1.61 -9.17
CA GLN A 359 25.09 -2.02 -10.21
C GLN A 359 25.45 -3.51 -10.16
N ARG A 360 24.87 -4.26 -9.21
CA ARG A 360 25.15 -5.69 -9.09
C ARG A 360 24.54 -6.43 -10.29
N PRO A 361 25.22 -7.46 -10.83
CA PRO A 361 24.68 -8.24 -11.93
C PRO A 361 23.37 -8.92 -11.55
N GLU A 362 22.45 -9.06 -12.51
CA GLU A 362 21.14 -9.70 -12.35
C GLU A 362 20.21 -9.00 -11.34
N LYS A 363 20.45 -7.72 -11.04
CA LYS A 363 19.57 -6.83 -10.27
C LYS A 363 18.94 -5.78 -11.18
N PHE A 364 18.00 -5.01 -10.64
CA PHE A 364 17.44 -3.84 -11.30
C PHE A 364 17.42 -2.67 -10.32
N GLY A 365 17.57 -1.46 -10.86
CA GLY A 365 17.28 -0.23 -10.13
C GLY A 365 15.78 -0.03 -9.88
N GLY A 366 15.39 0.09 -8.61
CA GLY A 366 14.00 0.30 -8.18
C GLY A 366 13.46 1.70 -8.47
N THR A 367 12.13 1.80 -8.61
CA THR A 367 11.41 3.07 -8.75
C THR A 367 10.35 3.22 -7.67
N ALA A 368 9.46 2.23 -7.55
CA ALA A 368 8.43 2.18 -6.53
C ALA A 368 7.90 0.76 -6.42
N ILE A 369 7.91 0.18 -5.22
CA ILE A 369 7.26 -1.11 -4.98
C ILE A 369 5.74 -0.98 -5.11
N THR A 370 5.12 -1.79 -5.96
CA THR A 370 3.68 -1.67 -6.31
C THR A 370 2.84 -2.87 -5.88
N GLY A 371 3.47 -3.96 -5.43
CA GLY A 371 2.77 -5.16 -5.02
C GLY A 371 3.68 -6.10 -4.24
N VAL A 372 3.13 -6.73 -3.21
CA VAL A 372 3.80 -7.76 -2.40
C VAL A 372 2.80 -8.86 -2.10
N GLN A 373 3.07 -10.08 -2.54
CA GLN A 373 2.20 -11.23 -2.33
C GLN A 373 3.01 -12.48 -1.99
N ALA A 374 2.54 -13.23 -1.00
CA ALA A 374 3.07 -14.57 -0.75
C ALA A 374 2.55 -15.56 -1.81
N TYR A 375 3.39 -16.52 -2.17
CA TYR A 375 3.03 -17.60 -3.08
C TYR A 375 3.34 -18.95 -2.42
N ILE A 376 2.31 -19.77 -2.22
CA ILE A 376 2.42 -21.11 -1.61
C ILE A 376 2.03 -22.23 -2.57
N GLY A 377 1.73 -21.88 -3.83
CA GLY A 377 1.47 -22.86 -4.88
C GLY A 377 2.73 -23.62 -5.31
N ASN A 378 2.51 -24.69 -6.06
CA ASN A 378 3.56 -25.54 -6.62
C ASN A 378 3.65 -25.46 -8.15
N ARG A 379 2.75 -24.72 -8.81
CA ARG A 379 2.71 -24.58 -10.28
C ARG A 379 3.98 -23.96 -10.84
N ILE A 380 4.54 -22.97 -10.15
CA ILE A 380 5.85 -22.36 -10.42
C ILE A 380 6.81 -22.81 -9.32
N PRO A 381 7.50 -23.96 -9.46
CA PRO A 381 8.23 -24.59 -8.35
C PRO A 381 9.28 -23.67 -7.71
N GLY A 382 9.96 -22.86 -8.53
CA GLY A 382 11.01 -21.93 -8.09
C GLY A 382 10.53 -20.79 -7.17
N LEU A 383 9.22 -20.58 -7.05
CA LEU A 383 8.61 -19.56 -6.19
C LEU A 383 7.91 -20.13 -4.95
N THR A 384 7.80 -21.46 -4.81
CA THR A 384 7.06 -22.09 -3.70
C THR A 384 7.56 -21.59 -2.35
N GLY A 385 6.66 -21.00 -1.55
CA GLY A 385 6.96 -20.47 -0.22
C GLY A 385 7.66 -19.10 -0.22
N SER A 386 7.82 -18.48 -1.38
CA SER A 386 8.44 -17.15 -1.50
C SER A 386 7.44 -16.01 -1.30
N VAL A 387 7.98 -14.81 -1.11
CA VAL A 387 7.25 -13.56 -1.30
C VAL A 387 7.67 -12.95 -2.63
N VAL A 388 6.69 -12.76 -3.50
CA VAL A 388 6.82 -12.16 -4.83
C VAL A 388 6.41 -10.69 -4.74
N PHE A 389 7.13 -9.83 -5.44
CA PHE A 389 6.87 -8.41 -5.45
C PHE A 389 7.09 -7.79 -6.82
N THR A 390 6.43 -6.66 -7.06
CA THR A 390 6.54 -5.87 -8.28
C THR A 390 7.14 -4.51 -8.00
N ASP A 391 7.92 -4.01 -8.95
CA ASP A 391 8.32 -2.62 -9.02
C ASP A 391 7.72 -1.99 -10.28
N LEU A 392 7.24 -0.75 -10.14
CA LEU A 392 6.59 0.04 -11.18
C LEU A 392 7.40 0.05 -12.48
N ALA A 393 8.71 0.27 -12.38
CA ALA A 393 9.59 0.50 -13.52
C ALA A 393 11.05 0.18 -13.20
N ARG A 394 11.73 -0.53 -14.11
CA ARG A 394 13.18 -0.66 -14.11
C ARG A 394 13.81 0.66 -14.56
N LYS A 395 14.60 1.31 -13.71
CA LYS A 395 15.27 2.59 -14.06
C LYS A 395 16.19 2.50 -15.28
N GLU A 396 16.65 1.31 -15.65
CA GLU A 396 17.53 1.07 -16.79
C GLU A 396 16.79 1.04 -18.15
N SER A 397 15.45 1.04 -18.17
CA SER A 397 14.67 0.87 -19.40
C SER A 397 14.33 2.21 -20.06
N GLN A 398 15.11 2.62 -21.06
CA GLN A 398 14.73 3.68 -22.01
C GLN A 398 14.95 3.23 -23.47
N PRO A 399 14.05 3.54 -24.42
CA PRO A 399 12.91 4.47 -24.31
C PRO A 399 11.60 3.84 -23.80
N LEU A 400 11.46 2.51 -23.82
CA LEU A 400 10.25 1.81 -23.40
C LEU A 400 10.37 1.32 -21.96
N VAL A 401 9.47 1.76 -21.09
CA VAL A 401 9.52 1.41 -19.67
C VAL A 401 8.93 0.01 -19.46
N ARG A 402 9.57 -0.78 -18.61
CA ARG A 402 9.11 -2.11 -18.18
C ARG A 402 9.16 -2.20 -16.66
N GLY A 403 8.09 -2.69 -16.05
CA GLY A 403 8.10 -3.07 -14.63
C GLY A 403 9.05 -4.22 -14.33
N ALA A 404 9.30 -4.45 -13.05
CA ALA A 404 10.08 -5.60 -12.60
C ALA A 404 9.21 -6.52 -11.75
N LEU A 405 9.45 -7.82 -11.90
CA LEU A 405 8.92 -8.85 -11.02
C LEU A 405 10.12 -9.51 -10.34
N ALA A 406 10.05 -9.70 -9.04
CA ALA A 406 11.12 -10.29 -8.25
C ALA A 406 10.56 -11.06 -7.07
N TYR A 407 11.41 -11.84 -6.40
CA TYR A 407 11.04 -12.56 -5.21
C TYR A 407 12.17 -12.61 -4.19
N THR A 408 11.80 -12.84 -2.94
CA THR A 408 12.71 -13.23 -1.87
C THR A 408 12.02 -14.26 -0.98
N ILE A 409 12.72 -14.74 0.06
CA ILE A 409 12.22 -15.76 0.98
C ILE A 409 12.49 -15.30 2.40
N ALA A 410 11.49 -15.41 3.28
CA ALA A 410 11.70 -15.21 4.71
C ALA A 410 12.58 -16.31 5.29
N ARG A 411 13.63 -15.93 6.02
CA ARG A 411 14.52 -16.88 6.69
C ARG A 411 14.07 -17.07 8.14
N PRO A 412 14.09 -18.31 8.68
CA PRO A 412 13.71 -18.55 10.09
C PRO A 412 14.53 -17.75 11.12
N ASN A 413 15.75 -17.36 10.76
CA ASN A 413 16.63 -16.57 11.62
C ASN A 413 16.35 -15.06 11.60
N GLY A 414 15.32 -14.61 10.88
CA GLY A 414 14.94 -13.18 10.78
C GLY A 414 15.96 -12.29 10.09
N LYS A 415 17.05 -12.85 9.53
CA LYS A 415 18.07 -12.06 8.83
C LYS A 415 17.54 -11.60 7.48
N GLN A 416 18.01 -10.42 7.08
CA GLN A 416 17.79 -9.90 5.74
C GLN A 416 18.22 -10.93 4.68
N ASN A 417 17.47 -10.96 3.59
CA ASN A 417 17.74 -11.78 2.43
C ASN A 417 17.86 -10.88 1.20
N ASP A 418 18.68 -11.30 0.27
CA ASP A 418 18.73 -10.64 -1.03
C ASP A 418 17.48 -11.07 -1.85
N PHE A 419 17.25 -10.43 -3.00
CA PHE A 419 16.15 -10.79 -3.91
C PHE A 419 16.65 -11.42 -5.22
N SER A 420 15.76 -12.05 -5.96
CA SER A 420 16.02 -12.54 -7.32
C SER A 420 14.98 -12.01 -8.28
N VAL A 421 15.46 -11.57 -9.44
CA VAL A 421 14.60 -11.08 -10.53
C VAL A 421 13.94 -12.27 -11.22
N ILE A 422 12.64 -12.16 -11.45
CA ILE A 422 11.86 -13.12 -12.23
C ILE A 422 11.87 -12.64 -13.69
N GLN A 423 12.27 -13.52 -14.60
CA GLN A 423 12.22 -13.25 -16.04
C GLN A 423 10.80 -13.49 -16.55
N THR A 424 10.18 -12.48 -17.14
CA THR A 424 8.84 -12.58 -17.72
C THR A 424 8.91 -12.80 -19.23
N GLU A 425 8.16 -13.79 -19.72
CA GLU A 425 7.99 -14.08 -21.14
C GLU A 425 6.66 -13.51 -21.63
N TYR A 426 6.69 -12.27 -22.12
CA TYR A 426 5.58 -11.65 -22.80
C TYR A 426 6.07 -10.49 -23.66
N ASP A 427 5.58 -10.42 -24.90
CA ASP A 427 5.88 -9.31 -25.79
C ASP A 427 4.87 -8.17 -25.57
N PHE A 428 5.32 -7.11 -24.88
CA PHE A 428 4.54 -5.88 -24.69
C PHE A 428 4.55 -4.96 -25.92
N GLY A 429 5.22 -5.36 -27.01
CA GLY A 429 5.37 -4.56 -28.22
C GLY A 429 6.08 -3.23 -27.96
N GLN A 430 5.64 -2.19 -28.67
CA GLN A 430 6.20 -0.83 -28.60
C GLN A 430 5.55 0.06 -27.52
N GLN A 431 4.73 -0.50 -26.64
CA GLN A 431 4.11 0.24 -25.54
C GLN A 431 4.96 0.11 -24.28
N SER A 432 4.93 1.11 -23.38
CA SER A 432 5.42 0.95 -22.00
C SER A 432 4.54 -0.04 -21.24
N ALA A 433 5.08 -0.66 -20.19
CA ALA A 433 4.37 -1.64 -19.38
C ALA A 433 4.77 -1.47 -17.91
N TYR A 434 4.05 -0.61 -17.20
CA TYR A 434 4.22 -0.36 -15.77
C TYR A 434 3.53 -1.47 -14.98
N PHE A 435 4.22 -2.09 -14.02
CA PHE A 435 3.62 -3.12 -13.17
C PHE A 435 3.01 -2.43 -11.95
N VAL A 436 1.67 -2.36 -11.90
CA VAL A 436 0.96 -1.43 -11.01
C VAL A 436 0.39 -2.10 -9.76
N ASN A 437 0.19 -3.42 -9.76
CA ASN A 437 -0.18 -4.17 -8.57
C ASN A 437 0.06 -5.69 -8.73
N LEU A 438 -0.07 -6.41 -7.61
CA LEU A 438 0.02 -7.87 -7.56
C LEU A 438 -1.11 -8.43 -6.68
N GLY A 439 -1.80 -9.46 -7.15
CA GLY A 439 -2.86 -10.16 -6.42
C GLY A 439 -2.66 -11.67 -6.40
N THR A 440 -3.45 -12.36 -5.58
CA THR A 440 -3.46 -13.83 -5.46
C THR A 440 -4.88 -14.36 -5.43
N ASN A 441 -5.00 -15.66 -5.72
CA ASN A 441 -6.23 -16.37 -5.40
C ASN A 441 -6.28 -16.73 -3.89
N LEU A 442 -7.44 -17.16 -3.36
CA LEU A 442 -7.69 -17.34 -1.92
C LEU A 442 -6.66 -18.25 -1.23
N ASN A 443 -6.22 -19.31 -1.92
CA ASN A 443 -5.21 -20.25 -1.40
C ASN A 443 -3.78 -19.90 -1.84
N GLN A 444 -3.56 -18.73 -2.44
CA GLN A 444 -2.25 -18.20 -2.83
C GLN A 444 -1.43 -19.16 -3.73
N THR A 445 -2.14 -19.92 -4.58
CA THR A 445 -1.54 -20.84 -5.57
C THR A 445 -1.47 -20.27 -6.98
N LYS A 446 -2.10 -19.12 -7.21
CA LYS A 446 -2.04 -18.32 -8.43
C LYS A 446 -1.67 -16.88 -8.09
N LEU A 447 -0.92 -16.25 -9.00
CA LEU A 447 -0.56 -14.84 -8.95
C LEU A 447 -1.17 -14.11 -10.13
N TYR A 448 -1.64 -12.90 -9.89
CA TYR A 448 -2.19 -12.01 -10.90
C TYR A 448 -1.40 -10.70 -10.92
N LEU A 449 -1.06 -10.22 -12.11
CA LEU A 449 -0.28 -9.01 -12.33
C LEU A 449 -1.13 -7.98 -13.07
N GLY A 450 -1.29 -6.78 -12.50
CA GLY A 450 -1.85 -5.63 -13.20
C GLY A 450 -0.74 -4.87 -13.91
N VAL A 451 -0.97 -4.56 -15.18
CA VAL A 451 -0.06 -3.77 -16.02
C VAL A 451 -0.81 -2.60 -16.63
N TYR A 452 -0.16 -1.44 -16.68
CA TYR A 452 -0.68 -0.23 -17.32
C TYR A 452 0.32 0.35 -18.32
N ALA A 453 -0.14 0.90 -19.45
CA ALA A 453 0.77 1.42 -20.48
C ALA A 453 1.19 2.89 -20.28
N SER A 454 0.60 3.61 -19.33
CA SER A 454 0.86 5.03 -19.07
C SER A 454 1.06 5.30 -17.58
N MET A 455 1.61 6.46 -17.22
CA MET A 455 1.55 6.98 -15.85
C MET A 455 0.43 8.01 -15.66
N LYS A 456 -0.31 8.31 -16.72
CA LYS A 456 -1.45 9.24 -16.68
C LYS A 456 -2.72 8.46 -16.39
N VAL A 457 -3.39 8.81 -15.30
CA VAL A 457 -4.66 8.20 -14.90
C VAL A 457 -5.81 8.56 -15.87
N THR A 458 -5.63 9.61 -16.67
CA THR A 458 -6.55 10.07 -17.70
C THR A 458 -6.36 9.36 -19.05
N ASP A 459 -5.29 8.60 -19.23
CA ASP A 459 -5.12 7.75 -20.41
C ASP A 459 -5.95 6.49 -20.20
N PHE A 460 -7.25 6.56 -20.48
CA PHE A 460 -8.20 5.49 -20.16
C PHE A 460 -7.93 4.19 -20.94
N ASN A 461 -8.34 3.07 -20.34
CA ASN A 461 -8.37 1.75 -20.98
C ASN A 461 -6.99 1.24 -21.45
N GLN A 462 -5.90 1.64 -20.78
CA GLN A 462 -4.53 1.19 -21.08
C GLN A 462 -4.07 0.00 -20.22
N GLY A 463 -4.99 -0.62 -19.48
CA GLY A 463 -4.71 -1.66 -18.50
C GLY A 463 -4.95 -3.07 -19.02
N THR A 464 -4.13 -3.99 -18.56
CA THR A 464 -4.25 -5.44 -18.76
C THR A 464 -3.96 -6.16 -17.46
N VAL A 465 -4.73 -7.21 -17.15
CA VAL A 465 -4.47 -8.12 -16.03
C VAL A 465 -4.03 -9.46 -16.58
N PHE A 466 -2.96 -10.00 -16.01
CA PHE A 466 -2.35 -11.27 -16.40
C PHE A 466 -2.43 -12.29 -15.27
N GLU A 467 -2.58 -13.58 -15.61
CA GLU A 467 -2.15 -14.68 -14.73
C GLU A 467 -0.65 -14.90 -14.95
N ILE A 468 0.13 -15.01 -13.88
CA ILE A 468 1.52 -15.43 -13.95
C ILE A 468 1.55 -16.96 -14.02
N VAL A 469 2.09 -17.51 -15.09
CA VAL A 469 2.08 -18.95 -15.40
C VAL A 469 3.50 -19.50 -15.51
N PRO A 470 3.70 -20.83 -15.34
CA PRO A 470 5.03 -21.45 -15.38
C PRO A 470 5.77 -21.31 -16.71
#